data_AF-A0A2E8WKM1-F1
#
_entry.id   AF-A0A2E8WKM1-F1
#
_cell.length_a   1.000
_cell.length_b   1.000
_cell.length_c   1.000
_cell.angle_alpha   90.00
_cell.angle_beta   90.00
_cell.angle_gamma   90.00
#
_symmetry.space_group_name_H-M   'P 1'
#
loop_
_entity.id
_entity.type
_entity.pdbx_description
1 polymer ?
#
loop_
_entity_poly.entity_id
_entity_poly.type
_entity_poly.pdbx_seq_one_letter_code
_entity_poly.pdbx_strand_id
1 'polypeptide(L)'
;MRDPLLQIRPDVEPVLPTESKAALDKIYKDVPAVTCACDKLGQCCELTKEEAADDWATMYPLYSVEYLNIVDYVQEHLSEADQERLLSFDEERPLRCPFLTGEGGCSIHPVRPLACRTYGILSQEEVTETKERLEGEIPSLWLRHFAKNESCTVCPDTEIDEPEKVEAHAERMASFSYDRELLEMSQTFDGLADEKRDLLIKATGKYRVARWSWGGFNTLWRKPVTWLKSNLVGYMDRATLAE
;
A
#
# COMPACT_ATOMS: atom_id res chain seq x y z
N MET A 1 -6.01 -14.56 -29.69
CA MET A 1 -5.63 -13.13 -29.52
C MET A 1 -5.06 -12.98 -28.13
N ARG A 2 -3.80 -12.59 -28.00
CA ARG A 2 -3.15 -12.35 -26.70
C ARG A 2 -3.70 -11.03 -26.14
N ASP A 3 -4.12 -11.04 -24.88
CA ASP A 3 -4.66 -9.87 -24.17
C ASP A 3 -3.63 -8.72 -24.23
N PRO A 4 -4.00 -7.52 -24.75
CA PRO A 4 -3.12 -6.36 -24.75
C PRO A 4 -2.59 -5.99 -23.36
N LEU A 5 -3.27 -6.40 -22.28
CA LEU A 5 -2.90 -6.11 -20.88
C LEU A 5 -1.93 -7.14 -20.27
N LEU A 6 -1.69 -8.27 -20.94
CA LEU A 6 -0.63 -9.22 -20.62
C LEU A 6 0.65 -8.96 -21.44
N GLN A 7 0.68 -7.89 -22.24
CA GLN A 7 1.87 -7.54 -22.98
C GLN A 7 2.82 -6.80 -22.05
N ILE A 8 3.75 -7.55 -21.47
CA ILE A 8 5.06 -7.04 -21.06
C ILE A 8 5.63 -6.34 -22.29
N ARG A 9 5.62 -5.01 -22.30
CA ARG A 9 6.18 -4.19 -23.37
C ARG A 9 7.37 -3.42 -22.80
N PRO A 10 8.53 -3.42 -23.48
CA PRO A 10 9.70 -2.67 -23.05
C PRO A 10 9.57 -1.14 -23.18
N ASP A 11 8.48 -0.63 -23.79
CA ASP A 11 8.21 0.80 -24.00
C ASP A 11 6.87 1.23 -23.35
N VAL A 12 6.66 0.92 -22.07
CA VAL A 12 5.44 1.34 -21.36
C VAL A 12 5.65 2.75 -20.83
N GLU A 13 4.92 3.72 -21.38
CA GLU A 13 4.78 5.03 -20.74
C GLU A 13 4.27 4.83 -19.31
N PRO A 14 4.83 5.54 -18.31
CA PRO A 14 4.38 5.44 -16.93
C PRO A 14 2.87 5.65 -16.83
N VAL A 15 2.19 4.74 -16.14
CA VAL A 15 0.75 4.83 -15.90
C VAL A 15 0.47 5.94 -14.90
N LEU A 16 1.36 6.18 -13.94
CA LEU A 16 1.24 7.27 -12.98
C LEU A 16 1.74 8.60 -13.60
N PRO A 17 0.90 9.65 -13.63
CA PRO A 17 1.32 10.97 -14.12
C PRO A 17 2.54 11.50 -13.36
N THR A 18 3.40 12.24 -14.05
CA THR A 18 4.66 12.75 -13.48
C THR A 18 4.40 13.67 -12.29
N GLU A 19 3.37 14.52 -12.35
CA GLU A 19 2.99 15.37 -11.22
C GLU A 19 2.51 14.57 -10.00
N SER A 20 1.76 13.48 -10.22
CA SER A 20 1.28 12.60 -9.16
C SER A 20 2.43 11.83 -8.52
N LYS A 21 3.39 11.33 -9.32
CA LYS A 21 4.62 10.71 -8.83
C LYS A 21 5.44 11.69 -7.99
N ALA A 22 5.63 12.92 -8.47
CA ALA A 22 6.36 13.94 -7.74
C ALA A 22 5.67 14.35 -6.42
N ALA A 23 4.35 14.35 -6.37
CA ALA A 23 3.60 14.56 -5.13
C ALA A 23 3.76 13.38 -4.16
N LEU A 24 3.68 12.15 -4.66
CA LEU A 24 3.86 10.94 -3.87
C LEU A 24 5.27 10.84 -3.27
N ASP A 25 6.29 11.19 -4.06
CA ASP A 25 7.68 11.21 -3.61
C ASP A 25 7.93 12.24 -2.50
N LYS A 26 7.15 13.33 -2.43
CA LYS A 26 7.22 14.28 -1.31
C LYS A 26 6.68 13.65 -0.02
N ILE A 27 5.50 13.02 -0.10
CA ILE A 27 4.92 12.28 1.02
C ILE A 27 5.93 11.25 1.56
N TYR A 28 6.56 10.49 0.68
CA TYR A 28 7.55 9.49 1.07
C TYR A 28 8.83 10.05 1.70
N LYS A 29 9.24 11.27 1.33
CA LYS A 29 10.43 11.93 1.90
C LYS A 29 10.20 12.49 3.30
N ASP A 30 8.94 12.74 3.66
CA ASP A 30 8.55 13.23 4.98
C ASP A 30 8.55 12.11 6.04
N VAL A 31 8.51 10.85 5.60
CA VAL A 31 8.66 9.70 6.48
C VAL A 31 10.15 9.51 6.84
N PRO A 32 10.50 9.35 8.14
CA PRO A 32 11.87 9.08 8.56
C PRO A 32 12.47 7.87 7.86
N ALA A 33 13.71 8.01 7.36
CA ALA A 33 14.49 6.87 6.94
C ALA A 33 14.88 6.01 8.15
N VAL A 34 14.88 4.70 7.94
CA VAL A 34 15.22 3.71 8.94
C VAL A 34 16.05 2.59 8.32
N THR A 35 16.84 1.94 9.16
CA THR A 35 17.43 0.64 8.88
C THR A 35 16.88 -0.39 9.87
N CYS A 36 16.88 -1.67 9.50
CA CYS A 36 16.50 -2.76 10.41
C CYS A 36 17.70 -3.66 10.67
N ALA A 37 17.95 -3.92 11.94
CA ALA A 37 18.99 -4.81 12.45
C ALA A 37 18.44 -6.22 12.75
N CYS A 38 17.29 -6.56 12.17
CA CYS A 38 16.58 -7.80 12.43
C CYS A 38 17.41 -9.03 12.01
N ASP A 39 17.45 -10.07 12.86
CA ASP A 39 18.17 -11.33 12.57
C ASP A 39 17.74 -11.99 11.25
N LYS A 40 16.45 -11.85 10.91
CA LYS A 40 15.86 -12.28 9.65
C LYS A 40 15.27 -11.09 8.93
N LEU A 41 15.99 -10.58 7.93
CA LEU A 41 15.50 -9.50 7.07
C LEU A 41 14.17 -9.87 6.40
N GLY A 42 13.25 -8.91 6.36
CA GLY A 42 11.95 -9.06 5.74
C GLY A 42 10.97 -9.95 6.53
N GLN A 43 11.27 -10.32 7.78
CA GLN A 43 10.33 -11.05 8.63
C GLN A 43 8.99 -10.32 8.82
N CYS A 44 8.99 -8.98 8.85
CA CYS A 44 7.77 -8.15 8.90
C CYS A 44 6.90 -8.26 7.62
N CYS A 45 7.40 -8.93 6.58
CA CYS A 45 6.68 -9.18 5.33
C CYS A 45 6.11 -10.62 5.26
N GLU A 46 6.21 -11.39 6.34
CA GLU A 46 5.65 -12.74 6.48
C GLU A 46 4.78 -12.81 7.73
N LEU A 47 3.46 -12.96 7.53
CA LEU A 47 2.50 -13.11 8.61
C LEU A 47 2.40 -14.57 9.05
N THR A 48 2.33 -14.75 10.37
CA THR A 48 1.84 -15.96 11.01
C THR A 48 0.36 -16.17 10.71
N LYS A 49 -0.14 -17.38 10.98
CA LYS A 49 -1.58 -17.67 10.80
C LYS A 49 -2.42 -16.91 11.81
N GLU A 50 -1.85 -16.67 12.99
CA GLU A 50 -2.44 -15.93 14.09
C GLU A 50 -2.59 -14.45 13.71
N GLU A 51 -1.53 -13.80 13.21
CA GLU A 51 -1.60 -12.41 12.74
C GLU A 51 -2.61 -12.25 11.60
N ALA A 52 -2.62 -13.18 10.63
CA ALA A 52 -3.59 -13.15 9.54
C ALA A 52 -5.04 -13.35 10.03
N ALA A 53 -5.24 -14.12 11.10
CA ALA A 53 -6.55 -14.31 11.74
C ALA A 53 -6.99 -13.08 12.54
N ASP A 54 -6.04 -12.30 13.05
CA ASP A 54 -6.26 -11.01 13.72
C ASP A 54 -6.40 -9.84 12.72
N ASP A 55 -6.75 -10.15 11.46
CA ASP A 55 -6.98 -9.21 10.36
C ASP A 55 -5.75 -8.43 9.88
N TRP A 56 -4.53 -8.89 10.19
CA TRP A 56 -3.32 -8.31 9.61
C TRP A 56 -3.23 -8.70 8.13
N ALA A 57 -2.76 -7.76 7.32
CA ALA A 57 -2.59 -7.98 5.89
C ALA A 57 -1.29 -7.32 5.42
N THR A 58 -0.48 -8.08 4.68
CA THR A 58 0.71 -7.53 4.03
C THR A 58 0.27 -6.54 2.95
N MET A 59 1.01 -5.43 2.83
CA MET A 59 0.71 -4.37 1.85
C MET A 59 -0.72 -3.82 1.92
N TYR A 60 -1.25 -3.67 3.14
CA TYR A 60 -2.50 -2.98 3.38
C TYR A 60 -2.33 -1.95 4.51
N PRO A 61 -2.87 -0.73 4.37
CA PRO A 61 -3.53 -0.21 3.17
C PRO A 61 -2.54 0.07 2.02
N LEU A 62 -2.95 -0.23 0.79
CA LEU A 62 -2.33 0.27 -0.44
C LEU A 62 -3.28 1.25 -1.11
N TYR A 63 -2.81 2.43 -1.47
CA TYR A 63 -3.61 3.42 -2.20
C TYR A 63 -3.46 3.25 -3.72
N SER A 64 -4.48 3.61 -4.51
CA SER A 64 -4.44 3.40 -5.96
C SER A 64 -3.25 4.12 -6.62
N VAL A 65 -2.90 5.32 -6.13
CA VAL A 65 -1.73 6.06 -6.61
C VAL A 65 -0.41 5.34 -6.33
N GLU A 66 -0.32 4.63 -5.20
CA GLU A 66 0.85 3.81 -4.85
C GLU A 66 0.89 2.52 -5.66
N TYR A 67 -0.26 1.89 -5.88
CA TYR A 67 -0.39 0.75 -6.76
C TYR A 67 0.17 1.06 -8.16
N LEU A 68 -0.20 2.21 -8.73
CA LEU A 68 0.32 2.65 -10.03
C LEU A 68 1.82 2.93 -10.00
N ASN A 69 2.33 3.56 -8.95
CA ASN A 69 3.77 3.79 -8.79
C ASN A 69 4.56 2.47 -8.75
N ILE A 70 4.02 1.46 -8.04
CA ILE A 70 4.61 0.11 -7.96
C ILE A 70 4.54 -0.58 -9.32
N VAL A 71 3.42 -0.47 -10.03
CA VAL A 71 3.28 -0.99 -11.40
C VAL A 71 4.36 -0.43 -12.31
N ASP A 72 4.54 0.89 -12.34
CA ASP A 72 5.53 1.55 -13.19
C ASP A 72 6.94 1.06 -12.85
N TYR A 73 7.27 0.98 -11.56
CA TYR A 73 8.57 0.47 -11.11
C TYR A 73 8.80 -1.00 -11.51
N VAL A 74 7.79 -1.86 -11.33
CA VAL A 74 7.87 -3.28 -11.70
C VAL A 74 8.14 -3.44 -13.20
N GLN A 75 7.45 -2.66 -14.03
CA GLN A 75 7.60 -2.70 -15.49
C GLN A 75 8.96 -2.16 -15.97
N GLU A 76 9.46 -1.12 -15.33
CA GLU A 76 10.71 -0.45 -15.71
C GLU A 76 11.97 -1.17 -15.20
N HIS A 77 11.92 -1.79 -14.00
CA HIS A 77 13.13 -2.23 -13.31
C HIS A 77 13.24 -3.74 -13.08
N LEU A 78 12.14 -4.51 -13.17
CA LEU A 78 12.16 -5.94 -12.85
C LEU A 78 12.17 -6.82 -14.10
N SER A 79 12.66 -8.06 -13.93
CA SER A 79 12.72 -9.06 -15.01
C SER A 79 11.33 -9.41 -15.54
N GLU A 80 11.21 -9.83 -16.81
CA GLU A 80 9.92 -10.25 -17.39
C GLU A 80 9.22 -11.32 -16.55
N ALA A 81 9.99 -12.26 -15.97
CA ALA A 81 9.47 -13.31 -15.10
C ALA A 81 8.89 -12.74 -13.79
N ASP A 82 9.56 -11.75 -13.19
CA ASP A 82 9.04 -11.06 -11.99
C ASP A 82 7.83 -10.20 -12.33
N GLN A 83 7.82 -9.52 -13.48
CA GLN A 83 6.66 -8.77 -13.95
C GLN A 83 5.45 -9.67 -14.10
N GLU A 84 5.58 -10.81 -14.78
CA GLU A 84 4.50 -11.79 -14.93
C GLU A 84 4.01 -12.28 -13.56
N ARG A 85 4.94 -12.69 -12.68
CA ARG A 85 4.61 -13.20 -11.34
C ARG A 85 3.90 -12.16 -10.47
N LEU A 86 4.40 -10.92 -10.43
CA LEU A 86 3.89 -9.88 -9.53
C LEU A 86 2.59 -9.27 -10.05
N LEU A 87 2.46 -9.02 -11.35
CA LEU A 87 1.27 -8.40 -11.95
C LEU A 87 0.10 -9.39 -12.15
N SER A 88 0.37 -10.69 -12.14
CA SER A 88 -0.68 -11.73 -12.14
C SER A 88 -1.16 -12.13 -10.75
N PHE A 89 -0.48 -11.67 -9.69
CA PHE A 89 -0.80 -11.97 -8.31
C PHE A 89 -2.12 -11.34 -7.88
N ASP A 90 -3.10 -12.14 -7.46
CA ASP A 90 -4.48 -11.70 -7.18
C ASP A 90 -4.99 -12.06 -5.77
N GLU A 91 -4.13 -12.56 -4.88
CA GLU A 91 -4.49 -12.84 -3.49
C GLU A 91 -4.57 -11.55 -2.67
N GLU A 92 -5.70 -11.28 -2.02
CA GLU A 92 -5.88 -10.04 -1.25
C GLU A 92 -5.14 -10.03 0.09
N ARG A 93 -4.97 -11.22 0.70
CA ARG A 93 -4.38 -11.37 2.04
C ARG A 93 -3.37 -12.51 2.06
N PRO A 94 -2.28 -12.41 1.29
CA PRO A 94 -1.27 -13.44 1.32
C PRO A 94 -0.52 -13.42 2.65
N LEU A 95 -0.23 -14.61 3.17
CA LEU A 95 0.60 -14.77 4.36
C LEU A 95 2.03 -14.26 4.12
N ARG A 96 2.47 -14.22 2.87
CA ARG A 96 3.81 -13.73 2.50
C ARG A 96 3.69 -12.66 1.44
N CYS A 97 4.32 -11.51 1.68
CA CYS A 97 4.36 -10.42 0.72
C CYS A 97 4.93 -10.92 -0.63
N PRO A 98 4.26 -10.65 -1.77
CA PRO A 98 4.72 -11.12 -3.07
C PRO A 98 6.05 -10.48 -3.52
N PHE A 99 6.43 -9.35 -2.92
CA PHE A 99 7.67 -8.63 -3.23
C PHE A 99 8.86 -9.01 -2.33
N LEU A 100 8.65 -9.85 -1.32
CA LEU A 100 9.73 -10.36 -0.48
C LEU A 100 10.61 -11.32 -1.28
N THR A 101 11.90 -11.00 -1.43
CA THR A 101 12.88 -11.82 -2.15
C THR A 101 13.30 -13.03 -1.32
N GLY A 102 13.98 -14.00 -1.94
CA GLY A 102 14.52 -15.16 -1.22
C GLY A 102 15.61 -14.80 -0.19
N GLU A 103 16.26 -13.64 -0.36
CA GLU A 103 17.33 -13.15 0.52
C GLU A 103 16.79 -12.26 1.67
N GLY A 104 15.46 -12.07 1.77
CA GLY A 104 14.83 -11.24 2.80
C GLY A 104 14.70 -9.75 2.45
N GLY A 105 15.07 -9.35 1.23
CA GLY A 105 14.90 -7.99 0.72
C GLY A 105 13.52 -7.73 0.12
N CYS A 106 13.20 -6.46 -0.15
CA CYS A 106 11.99 -6.06 -0.88
C CYS A 106 12.34 -5.66 -2.31
N SER A 107 11.80 -6.35 -3.31
CA SER A 107 12.10 -6.09 -4.73
C SER A 107 11.63 -4.72 -5.23
N ILE A 108 10.71 -4.08 -4.49
CA ILE A 108 10.17 -2.74 -4.77
C ILE A 108 10.56 -1.72 -3.70
N HIS A 109 11.64 -1.98 -2.94
CA HIS A 109 12.02 -1.14 -1.79
C HIS A 109 11.99 0.38 -2.06
N PRO A 110 12.45 0.91 -3.21
CA PRO A 110 12.40 2.35 -3.51
C PRO A 110 10.98 2.93 -3.58
N VAL A 111 10.00 2.13 -4.00
CA VAL A 111 8.59 2.53 -4.19
C VAL A 111 7.63 1.79 -3.26
N ARG A 112 8.15 1.23 -2.15
CA ARG A 112 7.33 0.57 -1.12
C ARG A 112 6.21 1.53 -0.63
N PRO A 113 5.01 1.02 -0.35
CA PRO A 113 3.88 1.86 0.03
C PRO A 113 4.05 2.45 1.43
N LEU A 114 3.25 3.47 1.76
CA LEU A 114 3.28 4.19 3.03
C LEU A 114 3.20 3.22 4.22
N ALA A 115 2.26 2.26 4.19
CA ALA A 115 2.10 1.28 5.27
C ALA A 115 3.40 0.51 5.60
N CYS A 116 4.26 0.28 4.60
CA CYS A 116 5.57 -0.35 4.80
C CYS A 116 6.66 0.66 5.19
N ARG A 117 6.51 1.95 4.83
CA ARG A 117 7.46 3.00 5.18
C ARG A 117 7.34 3.42 6.64
N THR A 118 6.12 3.43 7.18
CA THR A 118 5.84 3.91 8.54
C THR A 118 6.01 2.83 9.61
N TYR A 119 6.17 1.56 9.20
CA TYR A 119 6.36 0.44 10.10
C TYR A 119 7.66 0.60 10.91
N GLY A 120 7.58 0.38 12.23
CA GLY A 120 8.74 0.38 13.12
C GLY A 120 9.28 1.76 13.48
N ILE A 121 8.71 2.85 12.97
CA ILE A 121 9.25 4.20 13.21
C ILE A 121 8.99 4.69 14.62
N LEU A 122 7.79 4.44 15.15
CA LEU A 122 7.40 4.92 16.48
C LEU A 122 7.58 3.80 17.52
N SER A 123 8.27 4.15 18.59
CA SER A 123 8.33 3.38 19.83
C SER A 123 7.03 3.52 20.63
N GLN A 124 6.83 2.61 21.59
CA GLN A 124 5.67 2.66 22.48
C GLN A 124 5.63 3.96 23.32
N GLU A 125 6.80 4.50 23.67
CA GLU A 125 6.95 5.76 24.39
C GLU A 125 6.51 6.93 23.51
N GLU A 126 7.02 7.03 22.28
CA GLU A 126 6.65 8.11 21.34
C GLU A 126 5.15 8.11 21.00
N VAL A 127 4.53 6.93 20.88
CA VAL A 127 3.06 6.82 20.69
C VAL A 127 2.32 7.41 21.90
N THR A 128 2.82 7.15 23.11
CA THR A 128 2.19 7.63 24.36
C THR A 128 2.37 9.13 24.51
N GLU A 129 3.59 9.64 24.35
CA GLU A 129 3.92 11.06 24.44
C GLU A 129 3.17 11.88 23.39
N THR A 130 3.13 11.40 22.14
CA THR A 130 2.39 12.07 21.06
C THR A 130 0.91 12.16 21.37
N LYS A 131 0.33 11.08 21.92
CA LYS A 131 -1.09 11.08 22.30
C LYS A 131 -1.38 12.11 23.40
N GLU A 132 -0.56 12.16 24.43
CA GLU A 132 -0.72 13.11 25.54
C GLU A 132 -0.54 14.56 25.07
N ARG A 133 0.47 14.80 24.24
CA ARG A 133 0.78 16.13 23.70
C ARG A 133 -0.34 16.68 22.81
N LEU A 134 -0.95 15.85 21.98
CA LEU A 134 -2.02 16.26 21.05
C LEU A 134 -3.43 16.16 21.65
N GLU A 135 -3.55 15.81 22.94
CA GLU A 135 -4.84 15.70 23.61
C GLU A 135 -5.54 17.07 23.66
N GLY A 136 -6.76 17.12 23.10
CA GLY A 136 -7.53 18.36 22.97
C GLY A 136 -7.20 19.21 21.74
N GLU A 137 -6.10 18.93 21.03
CA GLU A 137 -5.76 19.59 19.76
C GLU A 137 -6.41 18.89 18.56
N ILE A 138 -6.51 17.56 18.59
CA ILE A 138 -7.14 16.75 17.55
C ILE A 138 -8.28 15.87 18.11
N PRO A 139 -9.19 15.36 17.26
CA PRO A 139 -10.30 14.53 17.72
C PRO A 139 -9.85 13.31 18.52
N SER A 140 -10.46 13.07 19.68
CA SER A 140 -10.10 11.95 20.58
C SER A 140 -10.22 10.57 19.92
N LEU A 141 -11.16 10.41 18.98
CA LEU A 141 -11.28 9.19 18.18
C LEU A 141 -10.04 8.94 17.32
N TRP A 142 -9.43 10.00 16.78
CA TRP A 142 -8.21 9.90 15.97
C TRP A 142 -7.03 9.45 16.82
N LEU A 143 -6.83 10.08 17.98
CA LEU A 143 -5.81 9.67 18.94
C LEU A 143 -5.99 8.22 19.40
N ARG A 144 -7.23 7.77 19.59
CA ARG A 144 -7.51 6.37 19.94
C ARG A 144 -7.12 5.41 18.82
N HIS A 145 -7.42 5.75 17.57
CA HIS A 145 -7.04 4.93 16.41
C HIS A 145 -5.53 4.92 16.19
N PHE A 146 -4.88 6.10 16.25
CA PHE A 146 -3.43 6.23 16.21
C PHE A 146 -2.75 5.35 17.26
N ALA A 147 -3.12 5.50 18.54
CA ALA A 147 -2.51 4.73 19.60
C ALA A 147 -2.74 3.22 19.43
N LYS A 148 -3.93 2.81 18.96
CA LYS A 148 -4.22 1.40 18.69
C LYS A 148 -3.34 0.85 17.55
N ASN A 149 -3.28 1.56 16.43
CA ASN A 149 -2.61 1.07 15.22
C ASN A 149 -1.09 1.09 15.38
N GLU A 150 -0.52 2.20 15.85
CA GLU A 150 0.93 2.35 15.94
C GLU A 150 1.54 1.50 17.06
N SER A 151 0.78 1.16 18.12
CA SER A 151 1.25 0.20 19.12
C SER A 151 1.42 -1.22 18.55
N CYS A 152 0.81 -1.52 17.40
CA CYS A 152 0.94 -2.82 16.72
C CYS A 152 2.06 -2.83 15.66
N THR A 153 2.64 -1.68 15.32
CA THR A 153 3.68 -1.56 14.28
C THR A 153 5.07 -1.27 14.87
N VAL A 154 5.21 -1.32 16.20
CA VAL A 154 6.50 -1.16 16.89
C VAL A 154 7.45 -2.30 16.52
N CYS A 155 8.68 -1.97 16.16
CA CYS A 155 9.72 -2.95 15.87
C CYS A 155 10.98 -2.62 16.71
N PRO A 156 11.42 -3.51 17.61
CA PRO A 156 12.56 -3.26 18.49
C PRO A 156 13.91 -3.23 17.75
N ASP A 157 13.95 -3.78 16.54
CA ASP A 157 15.17 -3.87 15.71
C ASP A 157 15.28 -2.71 14.70
N THR A 158 14.39 -1.71 14.77
CA THR A 158 14.45 -0.54 13.88
C THR A 158 15.40 0.50 14.44
N GLU A 159 16.34 0.95 13.60
CA GLU A 159 17.24 2.06 13.87
C GLU A 159 16.80 3.26 13.02
N ILE A 160 16.53 4.40 13.67
CA ILE A 160 16.08 5.62 13.00
C ILE A 160 17.29 6.39 12.47
N ASP A 161 17.37 6.56 11.15
CA ASP A 161 18.46 7.28 10.48
C ASP A 161 18.25 8.81 10.51
N GLU A 162 16.98 9.25 10.55
CA GLU A 162 16.55 10.66 10.51
C GLU A 162 15.70 11.02 11.75
N PRO A 163 16.27 11.01 12.96
CA PRO A 163 15.52 11.21 14.21
C PRO A 163 14.83 12.57 14.30
N GLU A 164 15.33 13.59 13.60
CA GLU A 164 14.74 14.92 13.54
C GLU A 164 13.37 14.96 12.87
N LYS A 165 12.99 13.93 12.11
CA LYS A 165 11.68 13.82 11.46
C LYS A 165 10.62 13.13 12.32
N VAL A 166 11.00 12.46 13.41
CA VAL A 166 10.11 11.56 14.14
C VAL A 166 8.93 12.28 14.78
N GLU A 167 9.14 13.44 15.39
CA GLU A 167 8.06 14.21 16.00
C GLU A 167 7.01 14.63 14.97
N ALA A 168 7.44 15.19 13.84
CA ALA A 168 6.56 15.58 12.74
C ALA A 168 5.86 14.35 12.13
N HIS A 169 6.56 13.22 12.00
CA HIS A 169 5.96 11.97 11.55
C HIS A 169 4.85 11.50 12.49
N ALA A 170 5.07 11.52 13.81
CA ALA A 170 4.09 11.10 14.80
C ALA A 170 2.82 11.96 14.75
N GLU A 171 2.96 13.29 14.60
CA GLU A 171 1.81 14.20 14.41
C GLU A 171 1.05 13.88 13.13
N ARG A 172 1.76 13.57 12.04
CA ARG A 172 1.15 13.25 10.76
C ARG A 172 0.39 11.94 10.78
N MET A 173 0.88 10.93 11.50
CA MET A 173 0.17 9.68 11.77
C MET A 173 -1.07 9.93 12.65
N ALA A 174 -0.91 10.67 13.76
CA ALA A 174 -2.02 10.97 14.67
C ALA A 174 -3.16 11.77 14.03
N SER A 175 -2.81 12.68 13.13
CA SER A 175 -3.76 13.52 12.40
C SER A 175 -4.28 12.90 11.10
N PHE A 176 -3.86 11.68 10.74
CA PHE A 176 -4.18 11.00 9.48
C PHE A 176 -3.81 11.83 8.23
N SER A 177 -2.81 12.71 8.33
CA SER A 177 -2.47 13.62 7.23
C SER A 177 -1.97 12.86 5.99
N TYR A 178 -1.09 11.88 6.18
CA TYR A 178 -0.60 11.04 5.09
C TYR A 178 -1.74 10.33 4.36
N ASP A 179 -2.64 9.68 5.11
CA ASP A 179 -3.78 8.96 4.55
C ASP A 179 -4.70 9.89 3.76
N ARG A 180 -5.00 11.09 4.28
CA ARG A 180 -5.84 12.06 3.58
C ARG A 180 -5.22 12.53 2.26
N GLU A 181 -3.92 12.83 2.27
CA GLU A 181 -3.20 13.25 1.06
C GLU A 181 -3.22 12.13 0.00
N LEU A 182 -2.96 10.88 0.39
CA LEU A 182 -3.00 9.73 -0.53
C LEU A 182 -4.41 9.44 -1.04
N LEU A 183 -5.44 9.60 -0.20
CA LEU A 183 -6.85 9.48 -0.61
C LEU A 183 -7.23 10.56 -1.61
N GLU A 184 -6.86 11.81 -1.39
CA GLU A 184 -7.13 12.92 -2.31
C GLU A 184 -6.46 12.69 -3.68
N MET A 185 -5.20 12.24 -3.68
CA MET A 185 -4.49 11.86 -4.90
C MET A 185 -5.22 10.72 -5.64
N SER A 186 -5.63 9.69 -4.92
CA SER A 186 -6.34 8.50 -5.45
C SER A 186 -7.74 8.85 -6.00
N GLN A 187 -8.39 9.88 -5.44
CA GLN A 187 -9.65 10.42 -5.96
C GLN A 187 -9.47 11.21 -7.26
N THR A 188 -8.30 11.78 -7.49
CA THR A 188 -7.99 12.56 -8.70
C THR A 188 -7.65 11.64 -9.86
N PHE A 189 -6.76 10.66 -9.66
CA PHE A 189 -6.34 9.72 -10.70
C PHE A 189 -6.12 8.30 -10.15
N ASP A 190 -6.69 7.30 -10.82
CA ASP A 190 -6.55 5.87 -10.46
C ASP A 190 -6.11 5.00 -11.66
N GLY A 191 -5.96 5.56 -12.87
CA GLY A 191 -5.51 4.84 -14.06
C GLY A 191 -6.43 3.70 -14.53
N LEU A 192 -7.67 3.59 -14.01
CA LEU A 192 -8.59 2.53 -14.43
C LEU A 192 -9.24 2.87 -15.77
N ALA A 193 -9.07 1.98 -16.75
CA ALA A 193 -9.67 2.12 -18.08
C ALA A 193 -11.20 2.14 -18.05
N ASP A 194 -11.82 2.91 -18.95
CA ASP A 194 -13.27 3.18 -18.98
C ASP A 194 -14.13 1.90 -19.00
N GLU A 195 -13.78 0.89 -19.80
CA GLU A 195 -14.57 -0.36 -19.85
C GLU A 195 -14.57 -1.09 -18.49
N LYS A 196 -13.46 -1.05 -17.76
CA LYS A 196 -13.38 -1.65 -16.41
C LYS A 196 -14.05 -0.77 -15.37
N ARG A 197 -14.03 0.54 -15.57
CA ARG A 197 -14.73 1.50 -14.73
C ARG A 197 -16.24 1.28 -14.76
N ASP A 198 -16.82 1.08 -15.94
CA ASP A 198 -18.25 0.76 -16.08
C ASP A 198 -18.64 -0.51 -15.31
N LEU A 199 -17.76 -1.52 -15.33
CA LEU A 199 -17.96 -2.77 -14.59
C LEU A 199 -17.88 -2.54 -13.07
N LEU A 200 -16.92 -1.74 -12.60
CA LEU A 200 -16.81 -1.37 -11.18
C LEU A 200 -18.07 -0.65 -10.70
N ILE A 201 -18.54 0.36 -11.45
CA ILE A 201 -19.75 1.12 -11.11
C ILE A 201 -20.95 0.19 -11.08
N LYS A 202 -21.10 -0.70 -12.07
CA LYS A 202 -22.19 -1.67 -12.10
C LYS A 202 -22.14 -2.65 -10.92
N ALA A 203 -20.94 -3.06 -10.50
CA ALA A 203 -20.77 -4.03 -9.43
C ALA A 203 -20.94 -3.44 -8.03
N THR A 204 -20.55 -2.18 -7.82
CA THR A 204 -20.41 -1.60 -6.48
C THR A 204 -21.15 -0.28 -6.27
N GLY A 205 -21.58 0.38 -7.35
CA GLY A 205 -22.06 1.77 -7.32
C GLY A 205 -20.96 2.81 -7.12
N LYS A 206 -19.71 2.41 -6.90
CA LYS A 206 -18.57 3.31 -6.70
C LYS A 206 -17.89 3.63 -8.03
N TYR A 207 -17.44 4.88 -8.19
CA TYR A 207 -16.67 5.30 -9.36
C TYR A 207 -15.19 4.88 -9.30
N ARG A 208 -14.65 4.70 -8.09
CA ARG A 208 -13.26 4.34 -7.80
C ARG A 208 -13.16 3.43 -6.58
N VAL A 209 -12.04 2.73 -6.50
CA VAL A 209 -11.53 2.10 -5.27
C VAL A 209 -10.25 2.86 -4.93
N ALA A 210 -10.25 3.61 -3.84
CA ALA A 210 -9.11 4.45 -3.48
C ALA A 210 -8.06 3.65 -2.71
N ARG A 211 -8.49 2.63 -1.95
CA ARG A 211 -7.63 1.84 -1.09
C ARG A 211 -8.00 0.36 -1.16
N TRP A 212 -6.99 -0.49 -1.27
CA TRP A 212 -7.17 -1.94 -1.31
C TRP A 212 -5.85 -2.66 -0.99
N SER A 213 -5.72 -3.91 -1.41
CA SER A 213 -4.48 -4.69 -1.41
C SER A 213 -3.89 -4.80 -2.81
N TRP A 214 -2.62 -5.20 -2.92
CA TRP A 214 -1.97 -5.47 -4.21
C TRP A 214 -2.77 -6.45 -5.08
N GLY A 215 -3.21 -7.57 -4.50
CA GLY A 215 -4.00 -8.58 -5.22
C GLY A 215 -5.39 -8.08 -5.63
N GLY A 216 -6.03 -7.26 -4.79
CA GLY A 216 -7.31 -6.63 -5.10
C GLY A 216 -7.21 -5.69 -6.30
N PHE A 217 -6.23 -4.78 -6.29
CA PHE A 217 -5.96 -3.92 -7.44
C PHE A 217 -5.59 -4.72 -8.69
N ASN A 218 -4.71 -5.72 -8.60
CA ASN A 218 -4.41 -6.57 -9.75
C ASN A 218 -5.65 -7.28 -10.29
N THR A 219 -6.57 -7.74 -9.44
CA THR A 219 -7.82 -8.32 -9.91
C THR A 219 -8.59 -7.34 -10.80
N LEU A 220 -8.80 -6.10 -10.34
CA LEU A 220 -9.55 -5.11 -11.11
C LEU A 220 -8.76 -4.60 -12.34
N TRP A 221 -7.48 -4.25 -12.19
CA TRP A 221 -6.66 -3.67 -13.27
C TRP A 221 -6.15 -4.69 -14.29
N ARG A 222 -5.95 -5.96 -13.92
CA ARG A 222 -5.26 -6.94 -14.77
C ARG A 222 -6.12 -8.10 -15.26
N LYS A 223 -7.19 -8.48 -14.57
CA LYS A 223 -8.07 -9.55 -15.10
C LYS A 223 -8.70 -9.12 -16.44
N PRO A 224 -8.91 -10.07 -17.37
CA PRO A 224 -9.61 -9.80 -18.61
C PRO A 224 -11.02 -9.26 -18.33
N VAL A 225 -11.48 -8.34 -19.17
CA VAL A 225 -12.84 -7.77 -19.09
C VAL A 225 -13.92 -8.85 -19.10
N THR A 226 -13.74 -9.92 -19.88
CA THR A 226 -14.66 -11.06 -19.91
C THR A 226 -14.77 -11.74 -18.56
N TRP A 227 -13.66 -11.90 -17.85
CA TRP A 227 -13.64 -12.44 -16.50
C TRP A 227 -14.35 -11.50 -15.52
N LEU A 228 -14.07 -10.19 -15.58
CA LEU A 228 -14.70 -9.18 -14.73
C LEU A 228 -16.22 -9.13 -14.91
N LYS A 229 -16.71 -9.19 -16.16
CA LYS A 229 -18.15 -9.23 -16.48
C LYS A 229 -18.88 -10.37 -15.76
N SER A 230 -18.22 -11.52 -15.58
CA SER A 230 -18.82 -12.70 -14.96
C SER A 230 -18.60 -12.80 -13.45
N ASN A 231 -17.51 -12.22 -12.92
CA ASN A 231 -17.06 -12.52 -11.56
C ASN A 231 -16.97 -11.30 -10.64
N LEU A 232 -16.92 -10.07 -11.17
CA LEU A 232 -16.58 -8.88 -10.38
C LEU A 232 -17.58 -8.62 -9.26
N VAL A 233 -18.89 -8.78 -9.49
CA VAL A 233 -19.91 -8.57 -8.44
C VAL A 233 -19.63 -9.46 -7.23
N GLY A 234 -19.60 -10.78 -7.44
CA GLY A 234 -19.36 -11.73 -6.35
C GLY A 234 -17.95 -11.61 -5.76
N TYR A 235 -16.97 -11.12 -6.53
CA TYR A 235 -15.64 -10.82 -6.02
C TYR A 235 -15.68 -9.62 -5.05
N MET A 236 -16.29 -8.50 -5.47
CA MET A 236 -16.45 -7.30 -4.63
C MET A 236 -17.29 -7.56 -3.38
N ASP A 237 -18.30 -8.43 -3.45
CA ASP A 237 -19.10 -8.84 -2.28
C ASP A 237 -18.25 -9.50 -1.17
N ARG A 238 -17.10 -10.08 -1.53
CA ARG A 238 -16.16 -10.73 -0.59
C ARG A 238 -14.93 -9.88 -0.28
N ALA A 239 -14.70 -8.79 -1.02
CA ALA A 239 -13.53 -7.93 -0.89
C ALA A 239 -13.68 -6.99 0.31
N THR A 240 -13.37 -7.48 1.51
CA THR A 240 -13.54 -6.73 2.77
C THR A 240 -12.56 -5.57 2.93
N LEU A 241 -11.49 -5.53 2.14
CA LEU A 241 -10.44 -4.51 2.17
C LEU A 241 -10.64 -3.40 1.11
N ALA A 242 -11.66 -3.50 0.26
CA ALA A 242 -11.87 -2.56 -0.84
C ALA A 242 -12.63 -1.31 -0.38
N GLU A 243 -11.94 -0.18 -0.28
CA GLU A 243 -12.50 1.10 0.15
C GLU A 243 -12.52 2.18 -0.94
#